data_AF-A0A7D5TAY1-F1
#
_entry.id   AF-A0A7D5TAY1-F1
#
_cell.length_a   1.000
_cell.length_b   1.000
_cell.length_c   1.000
_cell.angle_alpha   90.00
_cell.angle_beta   90.00
_cell.angle_gamma   90.00
#
_symmetry.space_group_name_H-M   'P 1'
#
loop_
_entity.id
_entity.type
_entity.pdbx_description
1 polymer ?
#
loop_
_entity_poly.entity_id
_entity_poly.type
_entity_poly.pdbx_seq_one_letter_code
_entity_poly.pdbx_strand_id
1 'polypeptide(L)'
;MSDGAAVSDAETVPESDYDPGDALVPETPAGYDPPTDFRYSMVVLTLAALVVTPVAMAAFGAVLWRFQGPTVYEALATVTETESGVTFTFDAGLILGSFLLAVVVTVVVNEAIHGLVFRYYGYDVSYGAAPHMGAFYATPFHQFVCREHAPPVALAPLVVISLVGLPLIALAPPLVAFFVFQAVVFNAIGAVGDLYATIHALRLPPGSLYYDSDIRHSYVFRPSESDG
;
A
#
# COMPACT_ATOMS: atom_id res chain seq x y z
N MET A 1 33.26 33.69 -22.30
CA MET A 1 32.95 33.41 -20.90
C MET A 1 31.44 33.48 -20.77
N SER A 2 30.78 32.32 -20.85
CA SER A 2 29.35 32.20 -20.61
C SER A 2 29.21 31.74 -19.17
N ASP A 3 28.59 32.58 -18.36
CA ASP A 3 28.36 32.38 -16.94
C ASP A 3 27.31 31.28 -16.75
N GLY A 4 27.62 30.32 -15.89
CA GLY A 4 26.77 29.18 -15.56
C GLY A 4 25.73 29.59 -14.54
N ALA A 5 24.48 29.67 -14.97
CA ALA A 5 23.33 29.85 -14.09
C ALA A 5 22.70 28.48 -13.75
N ALA A 6 22.32 28.36 -12.47
CA ALA A 6 21.36 27.44 -11.87
C ALA A 6 21.76 25.96 -11.72
N VAL A 7 22.36 25.64 -10.56
CA VAL A 7 22.06 24.39 -9.85
C VAL A 7 21.13 24.77 -8.71
N SER A 8 19.92 24.20 -8.71
CA SER A 8 18.88 24.46 -7.71
C SER A 8 19.31 24.00 -6.33
N ASP A 9 18.97 24.78 -5.31
CA ASP A 9 19.01 24.41 -3.89
C ASP A 9 18.16 23.16 -3.66
N ALA A 10 18.74 21.98 -3.85
CA ALA A 10 18.23 20.76 -3.25
C ALA A 10 18.64 20.82 -1.79
N GLU A 11 17.73 21.31 -0.95
CA GLU A 11 17.83 21.23 0.51
C GLU A 11 18.15 19.77 0.86
N THR A 12 19.38 19.53 1.32
CA THR A 12 19.86 18.18 1.63
C THR A 12 19.06 17.65 2.80
N VAL A 13 18.34 16.55 2.59
CA VAL A 13 17.60 15.85 3.67
C VAL A 13 18.57 15.61 4.83
N PRO A 14 18.21 15.98 6.08
CA PRO A 14 19.06 15.76 7.24
C PRO A 14 19.45 14.29 7.37
N GLU A 15 20.71 14.03 7.71
CA GLU A 15 21.18 12.70 8.06
C GLU A 15 20.74 12.37 9.50
N SER A 16 20.44 11.10 9.78
CA SER A 16 20.00 10.66 11.10
C SER A 16 21.18 10.13 11.92
N ASP A 17 21.49 10.78 13.06
CA ASP A 17 22.50 10.31 14.03
C ASP A 17 21.92 9.27 15.01
N TYR A 18 21.28 8.21 14.49
CA TYR A 18 20.64 7.18 15.32
C TYR A 18 21.67 6.31 16.09
N ASP A 19 21.59 6.33 17.43
CA ASP A 19 22.29 5.39 18.33
C ASP A 19 21.32 4.25 18.77
N PRO A 20 21.61 2.97 18.47
CA PRO A 20 20.81 1.81 18.90
C PRO A 20 20.62 1.67 20.42
N GLY A 21 21.43 2.37 21.24
CA GLY A 21 21.30 2.42 22.70
C GLY A 21 20.43 3.55 23.23
N ASP A 22 19.88 4.41 22.37
CA ASP A 22 19.31 5.72 22.73
C ASP A 22 17.83 5.89 22.31
N ALA A 23 17.28 7.09 22.50
CA ALA A 23 15.85 7.43 22.43
C ALA A 23 15.13 6.99 21.14
N LEU A 24 13.89 6.47 21.30
CA LEU A 24 12.96 6.17 20.20
C LEU A 24 12.61 7.39 19.33
N VAL A 25 12.86 8.61 19.82
CA VAL A 25 12.62 9.85 19.08
C VAL A 25 13.98 10.36 18.64
N PRO A 26 14.26 10.55 17.34
CA PRO A 26 15.53 11.10 16.90
C PRO A 26 15.63 12.57 17.31
N GLU A 27 16.86 13.11 17.29
CA GLU A 27 17.07 14.55 17.49
C GLU A 27 16.29 15.36 16.44
N THR A 28 15.74 16.49 16.87
CA THR A 28 15.00 17.38 15.96
C THR A 28 15.99 18.10 15.06
N PRO A 29 15.90 17.94 13.72
CA PRO A 29 16.82 18.63 12.82
C PRO A 29 16.70 20.15 12.94
N ALA A 30 17.80 20.86 12.69
CA ALA A 30 17.79 22.32 12.68
C ALA A 30 16.78 22.84 11.65
N GLY A 31 15.96 23.82 12.04
CA GLY A 31 14.89 24.38 11.20
C GLY A 31 13.58 23.58 11.22
N TYR A 32 13.43 22.60 12.12
CA TYR A 32 12.19 21.85 12.31
C TYR A 32 11.64 22.02 13.73
N ASP A 33 10.31 21.99 13.84
CA ASP A 33 9.62 21.95 15.11
C ASP A 33 9.80 20.59 15.79
N PRO A 34 9.64 20.51 17.13
CA PRO A 34 9.63 19.24 17.84
C PRO A 34 8.64 18.24 17.21
N PRO A 35 9.00 16.95 17.11
CA PRO A 35 8.21 15.97 16.37
C PRO A 35 6.83 15.75 16.98
N THR A 36 5.87 15.47 16.12
CA THR A 36 4.55 14.96 16.52
C THR A 36 4.41 13.49 16.15
N ASP A 37 3.81 12.69 17.03
CA ASP A 37 3.50 11.29 16.75
C ASP A 37 2.56 11.15 15.56
N PHE A 38 2.92 10.28 14.62
CA PHE A 38 2.03 9.81 13.57
C PHE A 38 1.46 8.44 13.95
N ARG A 39 0.12 8.35 13.99
CA ARG A 39 -0.57 7.09 14.28
C ARG A 39 -1.73 6.90 13.33
N TYR A 40 -1.89 5.67 12.86
CA TYR A 40 -3.06 5.27 12.10
C TYR A 40 -4.29 5.24 13.02
N SER A 41 -5.36 5.91 12.59
CA SER A 41 -6.65 5.81 13.27
C SER A 41 -7.34 4.51 12.87
N MET A 42 -7.29 3.50 13.75
CA MET A 42 -7.92 2.20 13.50
C MET A 42 -9.42 2.30 13.19
N VAL A 43 -10.12 3.27 13.79
CA VAL A 43 -11.54 3.51 13.49
C VAL A 43 -11.72 3.99 12.05
N VAL A 44 -10.92 4.96 11.62
CA VAL A 44 -10.97 5.46 10.24
C VAL A 44 -10.61 4.36 9.24
N LEU A 45 -9.54 3.60 9.50
CA LEU A 45 -9.12 2.49 8.65
C LEU A 45 -10.21 1.41 8.56
N THR A 46 -10.81 1.03 9.69
CA THR A 46 -11.88 0.01 9.70
C THR A 46 -13.11 0.48 8.94
N LEU A 47 -13.56 1.72 9.17
CA LEU A 47 -14.72 2.28 8.46
C LEU A 47 -14.45 2.43 6.96
N ALA A 48 -13.25 2.89 6.59
CA ALA A 48 -12.86 3.00 5.19
C ALA A 48 -12.78 1.60 4.53
N ALA A 49 -12.18 0.60 5.18
CA ALA A 49 -12.13 -0.76 4.67
C ALA A 49 -13.54 -1.38 4.50
N LEU A 50 -14.46 -1.08 5.42
CA LEU A 50 -15.86 -1.52 5.35
C LEU A 50 -16.58 -0.95 4.12
N VAL A 51 -16.20 0.25 3.67
CA VAL A 51 -16.74 0.89 2.46
C VAL A 51 -16.01 0.41 1.20
N VAL A 52 -14.68 0.35 1.24
CA VAL A 52 -13.84 -0.03 0.10
C VAL A 52 -14.08 -1.48 -0.30
N THR A 53 -14.28 -2.39 0.65
CA THR A 53 -14.51 -3.82 0.37
C THR A 53 -15.69 -4.06 -0.59
N PRO A 54 -16.94 -3.65 -0.28
CA PRO A 54 -18.06 -3.86 -1.20
C PRO A 54 -17.92 -3.08 -2.50
N VAL A 55 -17.32 -1.88 -2.49
CA VAL A 55 -17.09 -1.09 -3.70
C VAL A 55 -16.09 -1.79 -4.62
N ALA A 56 -14.97 -2.28 -4.09
CA ALA A 56 -13.95 -3.01 -4.85
C ALA A 56 -14.50 -4.34 -5.39
N MET A 57 -15.23 -5.09 -4.56
CA MET A 57 -15.89 -6.33 -4.99
C MET A 57 -16.87 -6.08 -6.14
N ALA A 58 -17.69 -5.03 -6.06
CA ALA A 58 -18.64 -4.69 -7.12
C ALA A 58 -17.93 -4.21 -8.39
N ALA A 59 -16.95 -3.32 -8.26
CA ALA A 59 -16.23 -2.75 -9.40
C ALA A 59 -15.40 -3.81 -10.15
N PHE A 60 -14.54 -4.53 -9.46
CA PHE A 60 -13.72 -5.57 -10.08
C PHE A 60 -14.54 -6.81 -10.45
N GLY A 61 -15.61 -7.10 -9.71
CA GLY A 61 -16.56 -8.16 -10.07
C GLY A 61 -17.30 -7.84 -11.37
N ALA A 62 -17.68 -6.58 -11.59
CA ALA A 62 -18.26 -6.14 -12.85
C ALA A 62 -17.26 -6.27 -14.01
N VAL A 63 -15.98 -5.96 -13.80
CA VAL A 63 -14.92 -6.19 -14.80
C VAL A 63 -14.77 -7.67 -15.10
N LEU A 64 -14.63 -8.51 -14.07
CA LEU A 64 -14.52 -9.96 -14.20
C LEU A 64 -15.70 -10.54 -15.01
N TRP A 65 -16.93 -10.18 -14.63
CA TRP A 65 -18.12 -10.61 -15.34
C TRP A 65 -18.16 -10.12 -16.78
N ARG A 66 -17.78 -8.87 -17.03
CA ARG A 66 -17.80 -8.27 -18.38
C ARG A 66 -16.88 -8.98 -19.37
N PHE A 67 -15.76 -9.55 -18.92
CA PHE A 67 -14.78 -10.19 -19.79
C PHE A 67 -14.82 -11.72 -19.75
N GLN A 68 -15.04 -12.32 -18.58
CA GLN A 68 -15.07 -13.78 -18.41
C GLN A 68 -16.49 -14.35 -18.52
N GLY A 69 -17.51 -13.59 -18.13
CA GLY A 69 -18.90 -14.03 -18.18
C GLY A 69 -19.15 -15.32 -17.38
N PRO A 70 -20.00 -16.24 -17.87
CA PRO A 70 -20.30 -17.50 -17.19
C PRO A 70 -19.10 -18.44 -16.99
N THR A 71 -18.07 -18.32 -17.83
CA THR A 71 -16.92 -19.26 -17.83
C THR A 71 -16.16 -19.28 -16.50
N VAL A 72 -16.19 -18.17 -15.75
CA VAL A 72 -15.58 -18.12 -14.41
C VAL A 72 -16.34 -18.97 -13.40
N TYR A 73 -17.67 -19.05 -13.51
CA TYR A 73 -18.48 -19.87 -12.62
C TYR A 73 -18.41 -21.34 -13.00
N GLU A 74 -18.40 -21.66 -14.29
CA GLU A 74 -18.19 -23.02 -14.79
C GLU A 74 -16.83 -23.60 -14.35
N ALA A 75 -15.83 -22.73 -14.16
CA ALA A 75 -14.53 -23.13 -13.64
C ALA A 75 -14.51 -23.36 -12.11
N LEU A 76 -15.47 -22.81 -11.38
CA LEU A 76 -15.51 -22.83 -9.90
C LEU A 76 -16.65 -23.67 -9.34
N ALA A 77 -17.63 -24.01 -10.16
CA ALA A 77 -18.84 -24.69 -9.77
C ALA A 77 -19.30 -25.68 -10.84
N THR A 78 -19.76 -26.83 -10.37
CA THR A 78 -20.46 -27.80 -11.21
C THR A 78 -21.96 -27.53 -11.12
N VAL A 79 -22.60 -27.41 -12.28
CA VAL A 79 -24.04 -27.28 -12.41
C VAL A 79 -24.62 -28.65 -12.76
N THR A 80 -25.50 -29.16 -11.91
CA THR A 80 -26.16 -30.45 -12.12
C THR A 80 -27.67 -30.25 -12.19
N GLU A 81 -28.26 -30.61 -13.32
CA GLU A 81 -29.72 -30.72 -13.42
C GLU A 81 -30.21 -31.95 -12.66
N THR A 82 -31.25 -31.76 -11.86
CA THR A 82 -31.92 -32.80 -11.08
C THR A 82 -33.40 -32.83 -11.47
N GLU A 83 -34.10 -33.92 -11.14
CA GLU A 83 -35.54 -34.07 -11.44
C GLU A 83 -36.42 -32.95 -10.85
N SER A 84 -35.93 -32.22 -9.85
CA SER A 84 -36.67 -31.17 -9.14
C SER A 84 -36.08 -29.75 -9.30
N GLY A 85 -35.01 -29.58 -10.08
CA GLY A 85 -34.38 -28.27 -10.29
C GLY A 85 -32.89 -28.33 -10.61
N VAL A 86 -32.19 -27.21 -10.41
CA VAL A 86 -30.75 -27.06 -10.70
C VAL A 86 -29.97 -26.96 -9.39
N THR A 87 -28.95 -27.80 -9.23
CA THR A 87 -28.01 -27.76 -8.10
C THR A 87 -26.69 -27.13 -8.53
N PHE A 88 -26.20 -26.17 -7.76
CA PHE A 88 -24.87 -25.58 -7.92
C PHE A 88 -23.95 -26.08 -6.80
N THR A 89 -22.86 -26.75 -7.17
CA THR A 89 -21.84 -27.21 -6.21
C THR A 89 -20.56 -26.43 -6.44
N PHE A 90 -20.15 -25.63 -5.46
CA PHE A 90 -18.91 -24.84 -5.51
C PHE A 90 -17.75 -25.61 -4.92
N ASP A 91 -16.58 -25.54 -5.56
CA ASP A 91 -15.35 -26.06 -4.98
C ASP A 91 -14.80 -25.07 -3.94
N ALA A 92 -15.24 -25.25 -2.69
CA ALA A 92 -14.80 -24.42 -1.56
C ALA A 92 -13.29 -24.50 -1.33
N GLY A 93 -12.66 -25.65 -1.61
CA GLY A 93 -11.22 -25.85 -1.46
C GLY A 93 -10.45 -25.02 -2.48
N LEU A 94 -10.89 -25.04 -3.74
CA LEU A 94 -10.32 -24.22 -4.79
C LEU A 94 -10.51 -22.73 -4.53
N ILE A 95 -11.71 -22.29 -4.13
CA ILE A 95 -12.02 -20.88 -3.86
C ILE A 95 -11.17 -20.37 -2.69
N LEU A 96 -11.20 -21.07 -1.55
CA LEU A 96 -10.44 -20.66 -0.36
C LEU A 96 -8.93 -20.76 -0.60
N GLY A 97 -8.46 -21.82 -1.27
CA GLY A 97 -7.05 -21.99 -1.61
C GLY A 97 -6.55 -20.89 -2.55
N SER A 98 -7.35 -20.53 -3.55
CA SER A 98 -7.09 -19.41 -4.46
C SER A 98 -7.01 -18.08 -3.68
N PHE A 99 -7.94 -17.85 -2.76
CA PHE A 99 -7.97 -16.64 -1.94
C PHE A 99 -6.74 -16.51 -1.06
N LEU A 100 -6.39 -17.55 -0.31
CA LEU A 100 -5.23 -17.54 0.57
C LEU A 100 -3.93 -17.32 -0.21
N LEU A 101 -3.81 -17.96 -1.38
CA LEU A 101 -2.68 -17.72 -2.26
C LEU A 101 -2.67 -16.27 -2.78
N ALA A 102 -3.82 -15.72 -3.15
CA ALA A 102 -3.93 -14.35 -3.64
C ALA A 102 -3.51 -13.34 -2.55
N VAL A 103 -3.91 -13.58 -1.30
CA VAL A 103 -3.48 -12.78 -0.14
C VAL A 103 -1.95 -12.79 -0.01
N VAL A 104 -1.33 -13.97 0.03
CA VAL A 104 0.12 -14.09 0.19
C VAL A 104 0.87 -13.40 -0.95
N VAL A 105 0.47 -13.67 -2.20
CA VAL A 105 1.09 -13.06 -3.38
C VAL A 105 0.92 -11.54 -3.37
N THR A 106 -0.28 -11.05 -3.05
CA THR A 106 -0.56 -9.61 -3.03
C THR A 106 0.27 -8.90 -1.98
N VAL A 107 0.37 -9.44 -0.76
CA VAL A 107 1.20 -8.85 0.31
C VAL A 107 2.66 -8.76 -0.13
N VAL A 108 3.23 -9.85 -0.66
CA VAL A 108 4.63 -9.86 -1.10
C VAL A 108 4.88 -8.84 -2.21
N VAL A 109 3.99 -8.78 -3.20
CA VAL A 109 4.10 -7.84 -4.32
C VAL A 109 3.90 -6.39 -3.84
N ASN A 110 2.96 -6.16 -2.91
CA ASN A 110 2.67 -4.85 -2.33
C ASN A 110 3.92 -4.27 -1.66
N GLU A 111 4.48 -4.98 -0.70
CA GLU A 111 5.67 -4.53 0.02
C GLU A 111 6.89 -4.42 -0.91
N ALA A 112 7.02 -5.33 -1.88
CA ALA A 112 8.09 -5.23 -2.87
C ALA A 112 8.00 -3.92 -3.67
N ILE A 113 6.81 -3.52 -4.12
CA ILE A 113 6.60 -2.27 -4.86
C ILE A 113 6.91 -1.06 -3.96
N HIS A 114 6.39 -1.02 -2.73
CA HIS A 114 6.72 0.03 -1.75
C HIS A 114 8.24 0.21 -1.63
N GLY A 115 8.95 -0.89 -1.35
CA GLY A 115 10.39 -0.83 -1.18
C GLY A 115 11.18 -0.54 -2.46
N LEU A 116 10.67 -0.88 -3.64
CA LEU A 116 11.27 -0.46 -4.91
C LEU A 116 11.17 1.04 -5.11
N VAL A 117 10.02 1.65 -4.78
CA VAL A 117 9.84 3.10 -4.91
C VAL A 117 10.64 3.85 -3.85
N PHE A 118 10.71 3.35 -2.61
CA PHE A 118 11.62 3.91 -1.61
C PHE A 118 13.08 3.87 -2.06
N ARG A 119 13.56 2.73 -2.59
CA ARG A 119 14.93 2.63 -3.14
C ARG A 119 15.17 3.55 -4.34
N TYR A 120 14.16 3.78 -5.16
CA TYR A 120 14.24 4.75 -6.25
C TYR A 120 14.51 6.18 -5.73
N TYR A 121 13.94 6.53 -4.57
CA TYR A 121 14.24 7.78 -3.87
C TYR A 121 15.54 7.77 -3.06
N GLY A 122 16.30 6.67 -3.08
CA GLY A 122 17.61 6.56 -2.44
C GLY A 122 17.59 6.05 -0.99
N TYR A 123 16.46 5.53 -0.50
CA TYR A 123 16.36 5.02 0.86
C TYR A 123 16.83 3.57 1.00
N ASP A 124 17.38 3.24 2.16
CA ASP A 124 17.71 1.88 2.57
C ASP A 124 16.51 1.19 3.21
N VAL A 125 15.92 0.22 2.51
CA VAL A 125 14.62 -0.37 2.90
C VAL A 125 14.77 -1.68 3.65
N SER A 126 14.14 -1.75 4.82
CA SER A 126 13.95 -2.98 5.59
C SER A 126 12.58 -3.61 5.33
N TYR A 127 12.55 -4.93 5.22
CA TYR A 127 11.32 -5.70 5.03
C TYR A 127 11.04 -6.58 6.25
N GLY A 128 9.77 -6.76 6.58
CA GLY A 128 9.41 -7.70 7.63
C GLY A 128 7.91 -7.88 7.84
N ALA A 129 7.59 -8.57 8.93
CA ALA A 129 6.24 -8.83 9.36
C ALA A 129 6.10 -8.47 10.83
N ALA A 130 4.96 -7.87 11.18
CA ALA A 130 4.51 -7.65 12.54
C ALA A 130 3.18 -8.37 12.75
N PRO A 131 3.18 -9.71 12.98
CA PRO A 131 1.95 -10.51 13.06
C PRO A 131 1.00 -10.04 14.16
N HIS A 132 1.56 -9.52 15.26
CA HIS A 132 0.79 -8.98 16.39
C HIS A 132 0.00 -7.71 16.03
N MET A 133 0.30 -7.07 14.89
CA MET A 133 -0.47 -5.96 14.33
C MET A 133 -1.17 -6.34 13.03
N GLY A 134 -1.04 -7.59 12.58
CA GLY A 134 -1.55 -8.04 11.29
C GLY A 134 -0.92 -7.32 10.09
N ALA A 135 0.32 -6.83 10.22
CA ALA A 135 0.96 -5.99 9.22
C ALA A 135 2.22 -6.64 8.63
N PHE A 136 2.49 -6.33 7.36
CA PHE A 136 3.78 -6.49 6.71
C PHE A 136 4.29 -5.09 6.36
N TYR A 137 5.59 -4.95 6.18
CA TYR A 137 6.17 -3.63 5.94
C TYR A 137 7.38 -3.69 5.01
N ALA A 138 7.54 -2.62 4.25
CA ALA A 138 8.75 -2.17 3.60
C ALA A 138 9.00 -0.73 4.03
N THR A 139 9.96 -0.51 4.92
CA THR A 139 10.14 0.78 5.60
C THR A 139 11.62 1.16 5.68
N PRO A 140 11.97 2.43 5.39
CA PRO A 140 13.30 2.95 5.64
C PRO A 140 13.45 3.39 7.10
N PHE A 141 13.58 2.42 8.01
CA PHE A 141 13.75 2.73 9.42
C PHE A 141 15.00 3.59 9.65
N HIS A 142 14.90 4.44 10.66
CA HIS A 142 15.95 5.35 11.11
C HIS A 142 16.43 6.36 10.06
N GLN A 143 15.60 6.66 9.06
CA GLN A 143 15.88 7.64 8.01
C GLN A 143 14.77 8.69 7.95
N PHE A 144 15.14 9.94 7.66
CA PHE A 144 14.18 10.98 7.35
C PHE A 144 13.64 10.81 5.94
N VAL A 145 12.32 10.65 5.82
CA VAL A 145 11.62 10.52 4.55
C VAL A 145 10.90 11.84 4.24
N CYS A 146 11.21 12.43 3.08
CA CYS A 146 10.51 13.64 2.63
C CYS A 146 9.03 13.34 2.44
N ARG A 147 8.17 14.24 2.92
CA ARG A 147 6.73 14.19 2.71
C ARG A 147 6.37 14.01 1.23
N GLU A 148 7.13 14.62 0.34
CA GLU A 148 6.92 14.58 -1.12
C GLU A 148 7.08 13.16 -1.69
N HIS A 149 7.86 12.31 -1.01
CA HIS A 149 8.06 10.91 -1.39
C HIS A 149 6.96 9.99 -0.84
N ALA A 150 6.21 10.42 0.20
CA ALA A 150 5.21 9.57 0.83
C ALA A 150 4.02 9.22 -0.11
N PRO A 151 3.33 10.16 -0.80
CA PRO A 151 2.27 9.81 -1.75
C PRO A 151 2.68 8.87 -2.90
N PRO A 152 3.79 9.09 -3.64
CA PRO A 152 4.16 8.20 -4.73
C PRO A 152 4.54 6.81 -4.24
N VAL A 153 5.18 6.68 -3.08
CA VAL A 153 5.45 5.36 -2.46
C VAL A 153 4.12 4.70 -2.08
N ALA A 154 3.30 5.37 -1.26
CA ALA A 154 2.07 4.81 -0.73
C ALA A 154 1.10 4.37 -1.86
N LEU A 155 0.94 5.16 -2.92
CA LEU A 155 0.01 4.85 -4.01
C LEU A 155 0.55 3.83 -5.03
N ALA A 156 1.86 3.56 -5.04
CA ALA A 156 2.47 2.75 -6.09
C ALA A 156 1.90 1.33 -6.18
N PRO A 157 1.73 0.55 -5.09
CA PRO A 157 1.14 -0.77 -5.19
C PRO A 157 -0.29 -0.75 -5.72
N LEU A 158 -1.12 0.18 -5.25
CA LEU A 158 -2.48 0.34 -5.73
C LEU A 158 -2.52 0.56 -7.25
N VAL A 159 -1.66 1.46 -7.75
CA VAL A 159 -1.58 1.78 -9.18
C VAL A 159 -1.02 0.61 -9.98
N VAL A 160 0.15 0.09 -9.63
CA VAL A 160 0.86 -0.95 -10.40
C VAL A 160 0.07 -2.25 -10.44
N ILE A 161 -0.43 -2.73 -9.29
CA ILE A 161 -1.20 -3.97 -9.23
C ILE A 161 -2.52 -3.82 -9.96
N SER A 162 -3.18 -2.66 -9.92
CA SER A 162 -4.42 -2.44 -10.68
C SER A 162 -4.16 -2.37 -12.19
N LEU A 163 -3.11 -1.69 -12.63
CA LEU A 163 -2.75 -1.55 -14.05
C LEU A 163 -2.36 -2.90 -14.68
N VAL A 164 -1.75 -3.80 -13.92
CA VAL A 164 -1.43 -5.17 -14.37
C VAL A 164 -2.63 -6.10 -14.21
N GLY A 165 -3.34 -6.02 -13.09
CA GLY A 165 -4.42 -6.92 -12.74
C GLY A 165 -5.65 -6.78 -13.64
N LEU A 166 -6.02 -5.55 -14.04
CA LEU A 166 -7.17 -5.33 -14.91
C LEU A 166 -7.03 -6.01 -16.30
N PRO A 167 -5.91 -5.85 -17.04
CA PRO A 167 -5.66 -6.63 -18.25
C PRO A 167 -5.63 -8.14 -18.02
N LEU A 168 -5.05 -8.60 -16.90
CA LEU A 168 -5.01 -10.03 -16.58
C LEU A 168 -6.41 -10.60 -16.32
N ILE A 169 -7.30 -9.87 -15.65
CA ILE A 169 -8.71 -10.27 -15.51
C ILE A 169 -9.38 -10.42 -16.88
N ALA A 170 -9.06 -9.54 -17.84
CA ALA A 170 -9.68 -9.55 -19.16
C ALA A 170 -9.15 -10.66 -20.09
N LEU A 171 -7.88 -11.02 -19.97
CA LEU A 171 -7.17 -11.84 -20.97
C LEU A 171 -6.74 -13.22 -20.46
N ALA A 172 -6.66 -13.42 -19.15
CA ALA A 172 -6.19 -14.69 -18.59
C ALA A 172 -7.27 -15.78 -18.63
N PRO A 173 -6.89 -17.06 -18.53
CA PRO A 173 -7.85 -18.16 -18.36
C PRO A 173 -8.74 -17.96 -17.12
N PRO A 174 -9.97 -18.50 -17.09
CA PRO A 174 -10.97 -18.15 -16.09
C PRO A 174 -10.51 -18.30 -14.62
N LEU A 175 -9.80 -19.38 -14.29
CA LEU A 175 -9.25 -19.59 -12.95
C LEU A 175 -8.17 -18.56 -12.56
N VAL A 176 -7.33 -18.18 -13.52
CA VAL A 176 -6.30 -17.15 -13.30
C VAL A 176 -6.97 -15.77 -13.18
N ALA A 177 -7.97 -15.47 -14.01
CA ALA A 177 -8.74 -14.24 -13.90
C ALA A 177 -9.46 -14.12 -12.55
N PHE A 178 -10.03 -15.23 -12.03
CA PHE A 178 -10.63 -15.28 -10.69
C PHE A 178 -9.60 -15.07 -9.57
N PHE A 179 -8.42 -15.69 -9.69
CA PHE A 179 -7.30 -15.45 -8.76
C PHE A 179 -6.88 -13.98 -8.76
N VAL A 180 -6.68 -13.38 -9.94
CA VAL A 180 -6.29 -11.97 -10.08
C VAL A 180 -7.40 -11.04 -9.55
N PHE A 181 -8.66 -11.36 -9.78
CA PHE A 181 -9.79 -10.64 -9.18
C PHE A 181 -9.68 -10.58 -7.65
N GLN A 182 -9.41 -11.71 -6.98
CA GLN A 182 -9.22 -11.73 -5.53
C GLN A 182 -8.01 -10.90 -5.11
N ALA A 183 -6.90 -10.99 -5.86
CA ALA A 183 -5.69 -10.21 -5.60
C ALA A 183 -5.93 -8.69 -5.70
N VAL A 184 -6.59 -8.21 -6.77
CA VAL A 184 -6.86 -6.77 -6.92
C VAL A 184 -7.90 -6.24 -5.90
N VAL A 185 -8.87 -7.07 -5.52
CA VAL A 185 -9.81 -6.72 -4.43
C VAL A 185 -9.06 -6.61 -3.11
N PHE A 186 -8.24 -7.60 -2.78
CA PHE A 186 -7.45 -7.58 -1.54
C PHE A 186 -6.47 -6.40 -1.51
N ASN A 187 -5.82 -6.11 -2.64
CA ASN A 187 -4.95 -4.94 -2.81
C ASN A 187 -5.70 -3.62 -2.55
N ALA A 188 -6.90 -3.46 -3.11
CA ALA A 188 -7.70 -2.25 -2.91
C ALA A 188 -8.10 -2.06 -1.43
N ILE A 189 -8.41 -3.15 -0.73
CA ILE A 189 -8.71 -3.13 0.71
C ILE A 189 -7.44 -2.76 1.51
N GLY A 190 -6.30 -3.38 1.19
CA GLY A 190 -5.00 -3.09 1.82
C GLY A 190 -4.56 -1.64 1.64
N ALA A 191 -4.82 -1.06 0.46
CA ALA A 191 -4.47 0.31 0.13
C ALA A 191 -5.21 1.38 0.96
N VAL A 192 -6.16 1.01 1.82
CA VAL A 192 -6.80 1.97 2.75
C VAL A 192 -5.78 2.62 3.69
N GLY A 193 -4.79 1.87 4.16
CA GLY A 193 -3.67 2.42 4.95
C GLY A 193 -2.83 3.40 4.13
N ASP A 194 -2.51 3.03 2.90
CA ASP A 194 -1.73 3.85 1.97
C ASP A 194 -2.45 5.16 1.60
N LEU A 195 -3.76 5.10 1.36
CA LEU A 195 -4.59 6.27 1.11
C LEU A 195 -4.65 7.18 2.33
N TYR A 196 -4.74 6.60 3.54
CA TYR A 196 -4.67 7.37 4.78
C TYR A 196 -3.32 8.10 4.91
N ALA A 197 -2.21 7.40 4.70
CA ALA A 197 -0.86 7.99 4.75
C ALA A 197 -0.69 9.08 3.69
N THR A 198 -1.19 8.85 2.49
CA THR A 198 -1.21 9.83 1.38
C THR A 198 -1.98 11.09 1.77
N ILE A 199 -3.21 10.95 2.25
CA ILE A 199 -4.05 12.09 2.66
C ILE A 199 -3.40 12.85 3.81
N HIS A 200 -2.79 12.14 4.77
CA HIS A 200 -2.04 12.76 5.85
C HIS A 200 -0.86 13.57 5.31
N ALA A 201 -0.03 12.98 4.44
CA ALA A 201 1.11 13.66 3.83
C ALA A 201 0.67 14.92 3.10
N LEU A 202 -0.38 14.84 2.28
CA LEU A 202 -0.89 15.99 1.53
C LEU A 202 -1.35 17.15 2.41
N ARG A 203 -1.74 16.90 3.67
CA ARG A 203 -2.14 17.93 4.65
C ARG A 203 -0.98 18.56 5.41
N LEU A 204 0.21 17.96 5.37
CA LEU A 204 1.40 18.54 5.98
C LEU A 204 1.97 19.69 5.12
N PRO A 205 2.69 20.66 5.71
CA PRO A 205 3.45 21.65 4.97
C PRO A 205 4.52 21.00 4.06
N PRO A 206 4.81 21.56 2.87
CA PRO A 206 5.97 21.16 2.07
C PRO A 206 7.26 21.16 2.89
N GLY A 207 8.15 20.21 2.63
CA GLY A 207 9.39 20.04 3.39
C GLY A 207 9.24 19.32 4.72
N SER A 208 8.03 18.90 5.12
CA SER A 208 7.88 18.03 6.30
C SER A 208 8.61 16.70 6.11
N LEU A 209 9.08 16.14 7.21
CA LEU A 209 9.78 14.84 7.23
C LEU A 209 9.01 13.83 8.05
N TYR A 210 9.04 12.58 7.59
CA TYR A 210 8.63 11.40 8.34
C TYR A 210 9.86 10.70 8.90
N TYR A 211 9.72 10.06 10.05
CA TYR A 211 10.74 9.20 10.61
C TYR A 211 10.10 8.01 11.31
N ASP A 212 10.45 6.81 10.86
CA ASP A 212 10.03 5.57 11.50
C ASP A 212 11.18 5.02 12.34
N SER A 213 11.00 4.98 13.66
CA SER A 213 11.98 4.43 14.59
C SER A 213 11.80 2.92 14.76
N ASP A 214 10.54 2.49 14.80
CA ASP A 214 10.16 1.09 14.73
C ASP A 214 8.74 1.00 14.15
N ILE A 215 8.18 -0.21 14.12
CA ILE A 215 6.86 -0.46 13.53
C ILE A 215 5.68 0.21 14.27
N ARG A 216 5.89 0.75 15.47
CA ARG A 216 4.88 1.41 16.33
C ARG A 216 5.14 2.88 16.55
N HIS A 217 6.37 3.34 16.34
CA HIS A 217 6.82 4.68 16.63
C HIS A 217 7.23 5.38 15.34
N SER A 218 6.30 6.20 14.84
CA SER A 218 6.46 7.04 13.66
C SER A 218 6.28 8.49 14.06
N TYR A 219 7.14 9.37 13.55
CA TYR A 219 7.20 10.78 13.88
C TYR A 219 7.11 11.64 12.64
N VAL A 220 6.56 12.85 12.80
CA VAL A 220 6.47 13.87 11.76
C VAL A 220 7.11 15.15 12.26
N PHE A 221 8.05 15.65 11.48
CA PHE A 221 8.75 16.92 11.68
C PHE A 221 8.20 17.93 10.69
N ARG A 222 7.78 19.10 11.18
CA ARG A 222 7.33 20.21 10.34
C ARG A 222 8.45 21.24 10.27
N PRO A 223 8.70 21.88 9.11
CA PRO A 223 9.60 23.01 9.06
C PRO A 223 9.11 24.07 10.03
N SER A 224 9.99 24.59 10.89
CA SER A 224 9.68 25.73 11.72
C SER A 224 9.39 26.92 10.81
N GLU A 225 8.36 27.70 11.14
CA GLU A 225 8.17 28.99 10.49
C GLU A 225 9.45 29.79 10.72
N SER A 226 10.17 30.15 9.65
CA SER A 226 11.23 31.14 9.77
C SER A 226 10.58 32.39 10.37
N ASP A 227 11.04 32.85 11.54
CA ASP A 227 10.75 34.20 12.00
C ASP A 227 11.16 35.15 10.87
N GLY A 228 10.16 35.60 10.10
CA GLY A 228 10.31 36.53 8.98
C GLY A 228 10.61 37.94 9.46
#